data_AF-A0A4P2Q512-F1
#
_entry.id   AF-A0A4P2Q512-F1
#
_cell.length_a   1.000
_cell.length_b   1.000
_cell.length_c   1.000
_cell.angle_alpha   90.00
_cell.angle_beta   90.00
_cell.angle_gamma   90.00
#
_symmetry.space_group_name_H-M   'P 1'
#
loop_
_entity.id
_entity.type
_entity.pdbx_description
1 polymer ?
#
loop_
_entity_poly.entity_id
_entity_poly.type
_entity_poly.pdbx_seq_one_letter_code
_entity_poly.pdbx_strand_id
1 'polypeptide(L)'
;MDPRGICQRRDPRSSQTAERSTQEDTKGKTMSSSSQPPLRALRVPAGWCVSTNGLREIDPSSLTIDHPHWEFFEEDLLVLVHAHREAVLDLGWYPEMRSEGQFRAELIIAEDWTNPTVTLSTRNLDEIVAWIEEQMVHAHKLNPPLRQWRPKW
;
A
#
# COMPACT_ATOMS: atom_id res chain seq x y z
N MET A 1 -16.20 5.02 4.46
CA MET A 1 -15.08 5.76 5.09
C MET A 1 -14.66 6.84 4.11
N ASP A 2 -14.46 8.09 4.53
CA ASP A 2 -14.04 9.18 3.63
C ASP A 2 -12.50 9.13 3.48
N PRO A 3 -11.94 8.70 2.33
CA PRO A 3 -10.50 8.58 2.14
C PRO A 3 -9.78 9.95 2.16
N ARG A 4 -10.52 11.06 2.07
CA ARG A 4 -9.96 12.43 2.09
C ARG A 4 -9.45 12.87 3.46
N GLY A 5 -9.83 12.17 4.54
CA GLY A 5 -9.33 12.43 5.89
C GLY A 5 -7.89 11.95 6.12
N ILE A 6 -7.38 11.04 5.28
CA ILE A 6 -6.14 10.30 5.52
C ILE A 6 -4.88 11.14 5.20
N CYS A 7 -5.01 12.12 4.28
CA CYS A 7 -3.90 12.96 3.81
C CYS A 7 -3.77 14.33 4.50
N GLN A 8 -4.55 14.65 5.54
CA GLN A 8 -4.42 15.96 6.19
C GLN A 8 -3.18 16.03 7.09
N ARG A 9 -2.13 16.69 6.55
CA ARG A 9 -0.97 17.35 7.18
C ARG A 9 -0.64 16.91 8.62
N ARG A 10 0.39 16.08 8.79
CA ARG A 10 1.21 16.12 10.03
C ARG A 10 2.28 17.19 9.84
N ASP A 11 2.13 18.32 10.56
CA ASP A 11 3.21 19.29 10.75
C ASP A 11 4.37 18.63 11.53
N PRO A 12 5.63 18.73 11.08
CA PRO A 12 6.77 18.23 11.83
C PRO A 12 7.22 19.30 12.83
N ARG A 13 6.51 19.44 13.96
CA ARG A 13 7.04 20.17 15.11
C ARG A 13 6.44 19.69 16.43
N SER A 14 7.10 18.70 17.05
CA SER A 14 7.43 18.73 18.49
C SER A 14 8.44 17.64 18.80
N SER A 15 9.68 18.07 19.04
CA SER A 15 10.74 17.30 19.67
C SER A 15 10.62 17.38 21.19
N GLN A 16 11.26 16.42 21.87
CA GLN A 16 11.49 16.22 23.32
C GLN A 16 10.53 15.17 23.93
N THR A 17 10.97 14.18 24.70
CA THR A 17 12.19 14.04 25.53
C THR A 17 12.56 12.56 25.72
N ALA A 18 13.84 12.34 26.06
CA ALA A 18 14.43 11.06 26.41
C ALA A 18 13.86 10.44 27.70
N GLU A 19 13.96 9.12 27.85
CA GLU A 19 14.34 8.49 29.11
C GLU A 19 14.91 7.07 28.90
N ARG A 20 16.02 6.84 29.60
CA ARG A 20 16.84 5.63 29.65
C ARG A 20 16.46 4.89 30.93
N SER A 21 16.17 3.60 30.84
CA SER A 21 16.21 2.72 32.02
C SER A 21 16.78 1.36 31.64
N THR A 22 17.83 0.99 32.38
CA THR A 22 18.56 -0.27 32.33
C THR A 22 17.82 -1.28 33.21
N GLN A 23 17.68 -2.54 32.77
CA GLN A 23 17.65 -3.68 33.69
C GLN A 23 18.08 -4.98 33.00
N GLU A 24 18.84 -5.76 33.75
CA GLU A 24 19.62 -6.94 33.39
C GLU A 24 18.80 -8.25 33.28
N ASP A 25 19.40 -9.15 32.51
CA ASP A 25 19.37 -10.62 32.52
C ASP A 25 18.36 -11.36 33.40
N THR A 26 17.52 -12.16 32.73
CA THR A 26 17.21 -13.53 33.18
C THR A 26 17.20 -14.50 31.99
N LYS A 27 17.90 -15.62 32.18
CA LYS A 27 18.12 -16.73 31.24
C LYS A 27 16.89 -17.65 31.19
N GLY A 28 16.31 -17.86 30.01
CA GLY A 28 15.17 -18.77 29.84
C GLY A 28 14.81 -19.09 28.38
N LYS A 29 15.49 -20.08 27.80
CA LYS A 29 15.00 -21.15 26.90
C LYS A 29 13.89 -20.85 25.84
N THR A 30 14.27 -21.18 24.59
CA THR A 30 13.46 -21.70 23.45
C THR A 30 13.11 -20.70 22.35
N MET A 31 13.68 -20.96 21.17
CA MET A 31 13.45 -20.24 19.92
C MET A 31 12.01 -20.41 19.43
N SER A 32 11.35 -19.29 19.15
CA SER A 32 10.50 -19.10 17.97
C SER A 32 10.32 -17.59 17.80
N SER A 33 11.31 -16.91 17.21
CA SER A 33 11.03 -15.59 16.65
C SER A 33 10.41 -15.83 15.27
N SER A 34 9.09 -16.03 15.22
CA SER A 34 8.37 -15.92 13.95
C SER A 34 8.38 -14.44 13.55
N SER A 35 9.50 -13.98 13.01
CA SER A 35 9.57 -12.65 12.41
C SER A 35 8.73 -12.67 11.15
N GLN A 36 7.65 -11.91 11.13
CA GLN A 36 6.84 -11.71 9.92
C GLN A 36 7.74 -11.25 8.76
N PRO A 37 7.45 -11.64 7.51
CA PRO A 37 8.18 -11.12 6.35
C PRO A 37 8.18 -9.58 6.34
N PRO A 38 9.28 -8.95 5.90
CA PRO A 38 9.33 -7.50 5.82
C PRO A 38 8.32 -6.96 4.80
N LEU A 39 7.89 -5.71 4.99
CA LEU A 39 7.10 -4.99 4.01
C LEU A 39 7.97 -4.65 2.79
N ARG A 40 7.36 -4.69 1.61
CA ARG A 40 7.99 -4.26 0.36
C ARG A 40 8.13 -2.74 0.36
N ALA A 41 9.36 -2.25 0.12
CA ALA A 41 9.60 -0.82 -0.03
C ALA A 41 9.01 -0.30 -1.35
N LEU A 42 8.38 0.88 -1.29
CA LEU A 42 7.80 1.59 -2.45
C LEU A 42 8.34 3.02 -2.50
N ARG A 43 8.69 3.50 -3.69
CA ARG A 43 9.01 4.91 -3.95
C ARG A 43 7.73 5.71 -4.17
N VAL A 44 7.14 6.18 -3.09
CA VAL A 44 5.89 6.96 -3.12
C VAL A 44 6.20 8.43 -3.44
N PRO A 45 5.75 8.97 -4.61
CA PRO A 45 5.98 10.37 -4.95
C PRO A 45 5.16 11.34 -4.08
N ALA A 46 5.59 12.60 -4.03
CA ALA A 46 4.86 13.65 -3.31
C ALA A 46 3.40 13.76 -3.78
N GLY A 47 2.49 13.93 -2.82
CA GLY A 47 1.05 14.02 -3.07
C GLY A 47 0.31 12.69 -2.93
N TRP A 48 1.00 11.55 -2.90
CA TRP A 48 0.42 10.26 -2.54
C TRP A 48 0.59 9.96 -1.05
N CYS A 49 -0.42 9.34 -0.44
CA CYS A 49 -0.43 8.88 0.93
C CYS A 49 -0.71 7.38 0.96
N VAL A 50 -0.04 6.65 1.85
CA VAL A 50 -0.34 5.25 2.14
C VAL A 50 -1.51 5.21 3.12
N SER A 51 -2.65 4.67 2.70
CA SER A 51 -3.82 4.42 3.55
C SER A 51 -3.72 3.06 4.24
N THR A 52 -3.36 2.04 3.47
CA THR A 52 -3.20 0.65 3.94
C THR A 52 -1.93 0.08 3.32
N ASN A 53 -1.16 -0.72 4.05
CA ASN A 53 0.01 -1.43 3.52
C ASN A 53 0.26 -2.74 4.25
N GLY A 54 -0.11 -3.84 3.61
CA GLY A 54 0.22 -5.22 3.94
C GLY A 54 1.16 -5.88 2.93
N LEU A 55 1.59 -5.19 1.87
CA LEU A 55 2.44 -5.77 0.80
C LEU A 55 3.80 -6.23 1.35
N ARG A 56 4.06 -7.55 1.31
CA ARG A 56 5.28 -8.18 1.83
C ARG A 56 6.28 -8.50 0.73
N GLU A 57 7.56 -8.62 1.11
CA GLU A 57 8.62 -9.16 0.24
C GLU A 57 8.53 -10.69 0.17
N ILE A 58 7.48 -11.20 -0.49
CA ILE A 58 7.24 -12.63 -0.67
C ILE A 58 7.08 -12.90 -2.16
N ASP A 59 7.94 -13.76 -2.70
CA ASP A 59 7.79 -14.26 -4.06
C ASP A 59 6.78 -15.43 -4.07
N PRO A 60 5.57 -15.26 -4.66
CA PRO A 60 4.56 -16.30 -4.67
C PRO A 60 4.95 -17.53 -5.50
N SER A 61 5.97 -17.44 -6.37
CA SER A 61 6.47 -18.60 -7.12
C SER A 61 7.40 -19.50 -6.29
N SER A 62 7.92 -18.98 -5.18
CA SER A 62 8.78 -19.72 -4.24
C SER A 62 8.00 -20.53 -3.20
N LEU A 63 6.69 -20.32 -3.10
CA LEU A 63 5.82 -20.93 -2.09
C LEU A 63 5.25 -22.26 -2.57
N THR A 64 5.17 -23.24 -1.67
CA THR A 64 4.36 -24.44 -1.88
C THR A 64 2.87 -24.14 -1.69
N ILE A 65 1.97 -24.98 -2.23
CA ILE A 65 0.51 -24.77 -2.12
C ILE A 65 0.01 -24.63 -0.67
N ASP A 66 0.59 -25.38 0.27
CA ASP A 66 0.20 -25.36 1.70
C ASP A 66 1.06 -24.41 2.54
N HIS A 67 1.82 -23.50 1.92
CA HIS A 67 2.72 -22.62 2.65
C HIS A 67 1.93 -21.61 3.50
N PRO A 68 2.23 -21.42 4.80
CA PRO A 68 1.44 -20.55 5.67
C PRO A 68 1.41 -19.09 5.23
N HIS A 69 2.44 -18.62 4.51
CA HIS A 69 2.51 -17.25 3.99
C HIS A 69 1.39 -16.86 3.03
N TRP A 70 0.59 -17.79 2.52
CA TRP A 70 -0.62 -17.44 1.78
C TRP A 70 -1.58 -16.56 2.61
N GLU A 71 -1.51 -16.61 3.94
CA GLU A 71 -2.28 -15.71 4.83
C GLU A 71 -1.99 -14.21 4.62
N PHE A 72 -0.84 -13.85 4.04
CA PHE A 72 -0.48 -12.45 3.78
C PHE A 72 -0.98 -11.93 2.43
N PHE A 73 -1.64 -12.77 1.63
CA PHE A 73 -2.12 -12.43 0.29
C PHE A 73 -3.62 -12.11 0.32
N GLU A 74 -3.97 -10.97 0.92
CA GLU A 74 -5.35 -10.49 1.11
C GLU A 74 -5.88 -9.73 -0.13
N GLU A 75 -7.20 -9.45 -0.18
CA GLU A 75 -7.80 -8.67 -1.27
C GLU A 75 -7.42 -7.17 -1.19
N ASP A 76 -7.03 -6.69 -0.01
CA ASP A 76 -6.68 -5.29 0.28
C ASP A 76 -5.21 -5.17 0.75
N LEU A 77 -4.25 -5.46 -0.13
CA LEU A 77 -2.81 -5.43 0.21
C LEU A 77 -2.25 -4.02 0.37
N LEU A 78 -2.65 -3.08 -0.48
CA LEU A 78 -2.08 -1.73 -0.47
C LEU A 78 -3.08 -0.76 -1.07
N VAL A 79 -3.35 0.31 -0.33
CA VAL A 79 -4.20 1.41 -0.79
C VAL A 79 -3.41 2.71 -0.71
N LEU A 80 -3.25 3.37 -1.85
CA LEU A 80 -2.59 4.65 -2.00
C LEU A 80 -3.62 5.69 -2.46
N VAL A 81 -3.66 6.84 -1.77
CA VAL A 81 -4.62 7.91 -2.06
C VAL A 81 -3.87 9.19 -2.40
N HIS A 82 -4.28 9.89 -3.44
CA HIS A 82 -3.70 11.18 -3.78
C HIS A 82 -4.37 12.32 -2.99
N ALA A 83 -3.58 13.14 -2.30
CA ALA A 83 -4.05 14.19 -1.38
C ALA A 83 -4.83 15.35 -2.06
N HIS A 84 -4.57 15.58 -3.35
CA HIS A 84 -5.11 16.74 -4.09
C HIS A 84 -5.88 16.37 -5.36
N ARG A 85 -6.09 15.08 -5.60
CA ARG A 85 -6.75 14.56 -6.80
C ARG A 85 -7.66 13.44 -6.34
N GLU A 86 -8.79 13.26 -7.01
CA GLU A 86 -9.66 12.11 -6.80
C GLU A 86 -9.03 10.90 -7.49
N ALA A 87 -7.93 10.39 -6.92
CA ALA A 87 -7.19 9.25 -7.44
C ALA A 87 -6.84 8.30 -6.30
N VAL A 88 -7.14 7.02 -6.52
CA VAL A 88 -6.83 5.91 -5.63
C VAL A 88 -6.11 4.85 -6.45
N LEU A 89 -4.97 4.36 -5.94
CA LEU A 89 -4.36 3.15 -6.44
C LEU A 89 -4.62 2.06 -5.41
N ASP A 90 -5.30 1.02 -5.84
CA ASP A 90 -5.65 -0.15 -5.04
C ASP A 90 -4.86 -1.36 -5.53
N LEU A 91 -4.40 -2.21 -4.61
CA LEU A 91 -3.69 -3.44 -4.91
C LEU A 91 -4.20 -4.53 -3.97
N GLY A 92 -4.54 -5.67 -4.55
CA GLY A 92 -4.91 -6.89 -3.86
C GLY A 92 -4.35 -8.14 -4.48
N TRP A 93 -4.59 -9.29 -3.84
CA TRP A 93 -4.36 -10.61 -4.38
C TRP A 93 -5.68 -11.36 -4.55
N TYR A 94 -5.91 -11.91 -5.75
CA TYR A 94 -7.19 -12.54 -6.09
C TYR A 94 -7.00 -13.90 -6.79
N PRO A 95 -7.71 -14.97 -6.36
CA PRO A 95 -8.55 -15.01 -5.15
C PRO A 95 -7.71 -14.96 -3.86
N GLU A 96 -8.31 -14.41 -2.80
CA GLU A 96 -7.67 -14.17 -1.51
C GLU A 96 -7.03 -15.43 -0.89
N MET A 97 -5.81 -15.31 -0.37
CA MET A 97 -5.06 -16.36 0.33
C MET A 97 -4.93 -17.67 -0.48
N ARG A 98 -5.07 -17.60 -1.81
CA ARG A 98 -5.01 -18.76 -2.69
C ARG A 98 -3.72 -18.81 -3.49
N SER A 99 -3.14 -20.00 -3.57
CA SER A 99 -1.90 -20.26 -4.31
C SER A 99 -2.01 -19.95 -5.80
N GLU A 100 -3.20 -20.08 -6.37
CA GLU A 100 -3.56 -19.83 -7.76
C GLU A 100 -3.87 -18.36 -8.06
N GLY A 101 -3.90 -17.50 -7.05
CA GLY A 101 -4.20 -16.10 -7.24
C GLY A 101 -3.09 -15.29 -7.89
N GLN A 102 -3.32 -13.99 -8.03
CA GLN A 102 -2.35 -13.07 -8.58
C GLN A 102 -2.59 -11.68 -8.02
N PHE A 103 -1.57 -10.83 -8.06
CA PHE A 103 -1.75 -9.43 -7.79
C PHE A 103 -2.71 -8.83 -8.82
N ARG A 104 -3.60 -7.96 -8.37
CA ARG A 104 -4.42 -7.08 -9.21
C ARG A 104 -4.27 -5.67 -8.66
N ALA A 105 -3.73 -4.76 -9.47
CA ALA A 105 -3.63 -3.35 -9.14
C ALA A 105 -4.48 -2.52 -10.08
N GLU A 106 -5.18 -1.52 -9.53
CA GLU A 106 -6.14 -0.69 -10.22
C GLU A 106 -5.91 0.78 -9.88
N LEU A 107 -5.87 1.64 -10.88
CA LEU A 107 -5.92 3.09 -10.69
C LEU A 107 -7.35 3.57 -10.92
N ILE A 108 -8.00 4.01 -9.86
CA ILE A 108 -9.36 4.52 -9.84
C ILE A 108 -9.33 6.04 -9.78
N ILE A 109 -10.09 6.69 -10.66
CA ILE A 109 -10.25 8.14 -10.72
C ILE A 109 -11.70 8.50 -10.44
N ALA A 110 -11.94 9.57 -9.67
CA ALA A 110 -13.28 10.06 -9.35
C ALA A 110 -14.21 8.99 -8.74
N GLU A 111 -13.63 8.05 -7.96
CA GLU A 111 -14.34 6.95 -7.32
C GLU A 111 -15.07 6.00 -8.30
N ASP A 112 -14.69 5.96 -9.58
CA ASP A 112 -15.25 5.02 -10.56
C ASP A 112 -14.63 3.62 -10.44
N TRP A 113 -14.99 2.92 -9.37
CA TRP A 113 -14.58 1.54 -9.11
C TRP A 113 -15.10 0.53 -10.14
N THR A 114 -16.10 0.90 -10.94
CA THR A 114 -16.68 0.01 -11.96
C THR A 114 -15.85 0.02 -13.23
N ASN A 115 -15.12 1.12 -13.48
CA ASN A 115 -14.31 1.30 -14.68
C ASN A 115 -12.94 1.91 -14.30
N PRO A 116 -12.04 1.10 -13.69
CA PRO A 116 -10.70 1.56 -13.36
C PRO A 116 -9.98 2.06 -14.62
N THR A 117 -9.23 3.16 -14.47
CA THR A 117 -8.57 3.83 -15.61
C THR A 117 -7.48 2.96 -16.22
N VAL A 118 -6.71 2.28 -15.37
CA VAL A 118 -5.73 1.28 -15.77
C VAL A 118 -5.69 0.16 -14.74
N THR A 119 -5.44 -1.06 -15.22
CA THR A 119 -5.35 -2.27 -14.40
C THR A 119 -4.15 -3.10 -14.83
N LEU A 120 -3.45 -3.69 -13.87
CA LEU A 120 -2.47 -4.75 -14.13
C LEU A 120 -2.80 -5.96 -13.28
N SER A 121 -2.63 -7.16 -13.84
CA SER A 121 -2.62 -8.39 -13.06
C SER A 121 -1.39 -9.23 -13.39
N THR A 122 -0.69 -9.67 -12.36
CA THR A 122 0.54 -10.46 -12.49
C THR A 122 0.83 -11.22 -11.20
N ARG A 123 1.60 -12.29 -11.30
CA ARG A 123 2.18 -12.98 -10.13
C ARG A 123 3.56 -12.45 -9.75
N ASN A 124 4.15 -11.58 -10.56
CA ASN A 124 5.49 -11.06 -10.33
C ASN A 124 5.44 -9.82 -9.42
N LEU A 125 6.02 -9.93 -8.22
CA LEU A 125 6.07 -8.85 -7.25
C LEU A 125 6.85 -7.63 -7.77
N ASP A 126 7.95 -7.83 -8.47
CA ASP A 126 8.76 -6.72 -8.99
C ASP A 126 8.02 -5.98 -10.11
N GLU A 127 7.29 -6.72 -10.96
CA GLU A 127 6.50 -6.15 -12.05
C GLU A 127 5.36 -5.27 -11.51
N ILE A 128 4.59 -5.77 -10.53
CA ILE A 128 3.48 -4.99 -9.96
C ILE A 128 3.99 -3.76 -9.20
N VAL A 129 5.12 -3.87 -8.49
CA VAL A 129 5.77 -2.73 -7.81
C VAL A 129 6.21 -1.67 -8.82
N ALA A 130 6.90 -2.07 -9.89
CA ALA A 130 7.35 -1.15 -10.94
C ALA A 130 6.17 -0.43 -11.59
N TRP A 131 5.08 -1.16 -11.88
CA TRP A 131 3.86 -0.59 -12.44
C TRP A 131 3.22 0.43 -11.50
N ILE A 132 3.11 0.12 -10.20
CA ILE A 132 2.55 1.02 -9.19
C ILE A 132 3.36 2.32 -9.10
N GLU A 133 4.69 2.24 -9.03
CA GLU A 133 5.57 3.40 -9.01
C GLU A 133 5.40 4.27 -10.26
N GLU A 134 5.31 3.65 -11.44
CA GLU A 134 5.08 4.34 -12.71
C GLU A 134 3.72 5.06 -12.74
N GLN A 135 2.64 4.37 -12.33
CA GLN A 135 1.31 4.97 -12.33
C GLN A 135 1.21 6.15 -11.38
N MET A 136 1.82 6.08 -10.19
CA MET A 136 1.84 7.21 -9.26
C MET A 136 2.51 8.45 -9.86
N VAL A 137 3.58 8.27 -10.64
CA VAL A 137 4.28 9.37 -11.32
C VAL A 137 3.43 9.95 -12.45
N HIS A 138 2.68 9.12 -13.18
CA HIS A 138 1.93 9.53 -14.37
C HIS A 138 0.46 9.91 -14.13
N ALA A 139 -0.08 9.66 -12.94
CA ALA A 139 -1.48 9.98 -12.60
C ALA A 139 -1.87 11.44 -12.83
N HIS A 140 -0.93 12.39 -12.78
CA HIS A 140 -1.19 13.79 -13.09
C HIS A 140 -1.69 14.04 -14.53
N LYS A 141 -1.39 13.13 -15.46
CA LYS A 141 -1.81 13.20 -16.87
C LYS A 141 -3.25 12.70 -17.08
N LEU A 142 -3.75 11.89 -16.16
CA LEU A 142 -5.03 11.18 -16.28
C LEU A 142 -6.21 11.99 -15.73
N ASN A 143 -5.95 13.08 -15.01
CA ASN A 143 -6.99 13.96 -14.48
C ASN A 143 -6.51 15.44 -14.52
N PRO A 144 -7.24 16.39 -15.13
CA PRO A 144 -6.96 17.80 -14.87
C PRO A 144 -7.07 18.09 -13.37
N PRO A 145 -6.30 19.04 -12.82
CA PRO A 145 -6.44 19.42 -11.42
C PRO A 145 -7.89 19.81 -11.15
N LEU A 146 -8.40 19.45 -9.95
CA LEU A 146 -9.72 19.84 -9.48
C LEU A 146 -9.99 21.28 -9.91
N ARG A 147 -11.00 21.48 -10.78
CA ARG A 147 -11.41 22.82 -11.18
C ARG A 147 -11.57 23.63 -9.89
N GLN A 148 -10.80 24.71 -9.77
CA GLN A 148 -10.95 25.69 -8.71
C GLN A 148 -12.45 25.95 -8.54
N TRP A 149 -12.99 25.62 -7.38
CA TRP A 149 -14.35 25.97 -7.03
C TRP A 149 -14.48 27.49 -7.17
N ARG A 150 -15.20 27.95 -8.19
CA ARG A 150 -15.56 29.36 -8.35
C ARG A 150 -17.02 29.49 -7.93
N PRO A 151 -17.31 30.05 -6.75
CA PRO A 151 -18.67 30.41 -6.43
C PRO A 151 -19.13 31.43 -7.46
N LYS A 152 -20.25 31.16 -8.11
CA LYS A 152 -20.99 32.19 -8.84
C LYS A 152 -21.74 33.00 -7.79
N TRP A 153 -21.28 34.22 -7.55
CA TRP A 153 -22.14 35.27 -7.03
C TRP A 153 -22.83 35.92 -8.22
#